data_AF-A0A941A617-F1
#
_entry.id   AF-A0A941A617-F1
#
_cell.length_a   1.000
_cell.length_b   1.000
_cell.length_c   1.000
_cell.angle_alpha   90.00
_cell.angle_beta   90.00
_cell.angle_gamma   90.00
#
_symmetry.space_group_name_H-M   'P 1'
#
loop_
_entity.id
_entity.type
_entity.pdbx_description
1 polymer ?
#
loop_
_entity_poly.entity_id
_entity_poly.type
_entity_poly.pdbx_seq_one_letter_code
_entity_poly.pdbx_strand_id
1 'polypeptide(L)'
;MSRAKGYNSQLALGYETTYGATPTSPTGYNMPFNQSKIAVTQNLIESSTIRGRREKEQPAVGNIDVSGSIVVPMDQIGIGFWLAAMFGSPTTTGSSDPYTHVFKVTDSQPSMILEQQY
;
A
#
# COMPACT_ATOMS: atom_id res chain seq x y z
N MET A 1 4.64 12.09 -26.35
CA MET A 1 4.43 11.92 -24.89
C MET A 1 3.51 10.72 -24.67
N SER A 2 4.07 9.56 -24.31
CA SER A 2 3.25 8.40 -23.92
C SER A 2 2.53 8.76 -22.62
N ARG A 3 1.21 8.77 -22.63
CA ARG A 3 0.40 8.95 -21.42
C ARG A 3 0.32 7.61 -20.70
N ALA A 4 0.52 7.59 -19.39
CA ALA A 4 0.25 6.41 -18.58
C ALA A 4 -1.19 5.94 -18.86
N LYS A 5 -1.35 4.69 -19.31
CA LYS A 5 -2.64 4.06 -19.53
C LYS A 5 -2.85 3.09 -18.39
N GLY A 6 -4.01 3.14 -17.74
CA GLY A 6 -4.30 2.29 -16.57
C GLY A 6 -4.09 0.78 -16.81
N TYR A 7 -4.16 0.30 -18.06
CA TYR A 7 -3.84 -1.08 -18.43
C TYR A 7 -2.38 -1.49 -18.19
N ASN A 8 -1.43 -0.55 -18.27
CA ASN A 8 -0.02 -0.82 -17.99
C ASN A 8 0.30 -0.75 -16.49
N SER A 9 -0.67 -0.30 -15.68
CA SER A 9 -0.45 -0.15 -14.25
C SER A 9 -0.55 -1.52 -13.59
N GLN A 10 0.44 -1.84 -12.76
CA GLN A 10 0.52 -3.08 -12.00
C GLN A 10 0.62 -2.72 -10.51
N LEU A 11 -0.03 -3.52 -9.67
CA LEU A 11 0.00 -3.36 -8.22
C LEU A 11 0.59 -4.63 -7.62
N ALA A 12 1.84 -4.57 -7.17
CA ALA A 12 2.47 -5.68 -6.46
C ALA A 12 2.26 -5.53 -4.95
N LEU A 13 1.82 -6.61 -4.31
CA LEU A 13 1.66 -6.73 -2.87
C LEU A 13 2.67 -7.74 -2.33
N GLY A 14 3.46 -7.33 -1.34
CA GLY A 14 4.33 -8.21 -0.57
C GLY A 14 4.03 -8.11 0.92
N TYR A 15 4.21 -9.19 1.67
CA TYR A 15 4.21 -9.13 3.13
C TYR A 15 5.61 -8.91 3.65
N GLU A 16 5.73 -8.10 4.70
CA GLU A 16 6.98 -7.91 5.41
C GLU A 16 7.10 -8.94 6.54
N THR A 17 8.32 -9.40 6.80
CA THR A 17 8.63 -10.22 7.98
C THR A 17 8.87 -9.37 9.22
N THR A 18 9.26 -8.11 9.05
CA THR A 18 9.47 -7.14 10.12
C THR A 18 9.10 -5.75 9.59
N TYR A 19 8.34 -4.99 10.37
CA TYR A 19 7.91 -3.66 9.98
C TYR A 19 9.09 -2.75 9.63
N GLY A 20 9.06 -2.15 8.44
CA GLY A 20 10.06 -1.19 7.98
C GLY A 20 11.41 -1.80 7.57
N ALA A 21 11.50 -3.13 7.48
CA ALA A 21 12.69 -3.81 6.95
C ALA A 21 12.44 -4.33 5.54
N THR A 22 13.31 -3.96 4.60
CA THR A 22 13.26 -4.48 3.22
C THR A 22 13.51 -6.00 3.23
N PRO A 23 12.55 -6.83 2.81
CA PRO A 23 12.75 -8.27 2.75
C PRO A 23 13.86 -8.60 1.73
N THR A 24 14.78 -9.50 2.08
CA THR A 24 15.89 -9.91 1.19
C THR A 24 15.44 -10.72 -0.02
N SER A 25 14.24 -11.32 0.04
CA SER A 25 13.57 -11.98 -1.09
C SER A 25 12.04 -11.79 -0.94
N PRO A 26 11.49 -10.66 -1.40
CA PRO A 26 10.06 -10.42 -1.31
C PRO A 26 9.31 -11.29 -2.32
N THR A 27 8.44 -12.17 -1.86
CA THR A 27 7.41 -12.77 -2.71
C THR A 27 6.33 -11.71 -2.96
N GLY A 28 6.45 -11.00 -4.08
CA GLY A 28 5.45 -10.05 -4.55
C GLY A 28 4.35 -10.76 -5.35
N TYR A 29 3.10 -10.51 -5.01
CA TYR A 29 1.93 -10.96 -5.75
C TYR A 29 1.40 -9.81 -6.60
N ASN A 30 1.26 -10.01 -7.91
CA ASN A 30 0.62 -9.02 -8.77
C ASN A 30 -0.90 -9.08 -8.56
N MET A 31 -1.45 -8.06 -7.91
CA MET A 31 -2.83 -8.01 -7.48
C MET A 31 -3.71 -7.33 -8.54
N PRO A 32 -4.85 -7.92 -8.90
CA PRO A 32 -5.82 -7.22 -9.73
C PRO A 32 -6.44 -6.06 -8.94
N PHE A 33 -6.59 -4.91 -9.58
CA PHE A 33 -7.24 -3.73 -9.00
C PHE A 33 -8.11 -3.04 -10.05
N ASN A 34 -9.23 -2.48 -9.62
CA ASN A 34 -10.14 -1.71 -10.47
C ASN A 34 -9.75 -0.23 -10.46
N GLN A 35 -9.27 0.25 -9.32
CA GLN A 35 -8.82 1.62 -9.16
C GLN A 35 -7.77 1.71 -8.05
N SER A 36 -6.69 2.46 -8.31
CA SER A 36 -5.76 2.89 -7.27
C SER A 36 -5.68 4.42 -7.30
N LYS A 37 -5.80 5.03 -6.12
CA LYS A 37 -5.61 6.47 -5.88
C LYS A 37 -4.49 6.74 -4.89
N ILE A 38 -3.51 5.85 -4.80
CA ILE A 38 -2.33 6.07 -3.95
C ILE A 38 -1.59 7.30 -4.47
N ALA A 39 -1.45 8.29 -3.61
CA ALA A 39 -0.74 9.53 -3.90
C ALA A 39 0.24 9.86 -2.78
N VAL A 40 1.42 10.31 -3.17
CA VAL A 40 2.39 10.88 -2.25
C VAL A 40 2.11 12.37 -2.15
N THR A 41 1.84 12.83 -0.94
CA THR A 41 1.68 14.25 -0.63
C THR A 41 2.81 14.67 0.30
N GLN A 42 3.34 15.87 0.06
CA GLN A 42 4.38 16.43 0.89
C GLN A 42 3.95 17.82 1.29
N ASN A 43 3.85 18.05 2.60
CA ASN A 43 3.49 19.36 3.11
C ASN A 43 4.69 20.32 2.99
N LEU A 44 4.41 21.60 2.77
CA LEU A 44 5.41 22.66 2.79
C LEU A 44 5.20 23.51 4.04
N ILE A 45 6.23 23.61 4.87
CA ILE A 45 6.21 24.40 6.11
C ILE A 45 6.68 25.80 5.77
N GLU A 46 5.85 26.80 6.07
CA GLU A 46 6.24 28.20 5.88
C GLU A 46 7.31 28.61 6.89
N SER A 47 8.40 29.19 6.40
CA SER A 47 9.47 29.70 7.26
C SER A 47 9.11 31.09 7.80
N SER A 48 9.10 31.26 9.12
CA SER A 48 8.87 32.54 9.81
C SER A 48 10.17 33.32 10.08
N THR A 49 11.29 32.89 9.50
CA THR A 49 12.61 33.47 9.80
C THR A 49 12.75 34.86 9.17
N ILE A 50 12.82 35.89 10.01
CA ILE A 50 13.01 37.29 9.57
C ILE A 50 14.50 37.54 9.30
N ARG A 51 14.89 37.60 8.03
CA ARG A 51 16.28 37.85 7.60
C ARG A 51 16.53 39.22 6.96
N GLY A 52 15.67 40.20 7.23
CA GLY A 52 15.84 41.58 6.77
C GLY A 52 15.50 41.84 5.29
N ARG A 53 14.87 40.89 4.59
CA ARG A 53 14.32 41.06 3.23
C ARG A 53 12.79 41.04 3.28
N ARG A 54 12.13 41.69 2.31
CA ARG A 54 10.66 41.82 2.25
C ARG A 54 9.96 40.67 1.50
N GLU A 55 10.72 39.75 0.91
CA GLU A 55 10.19 38.64 0.13
C GLU A 55 9.91 37.41 1.01
N LYS A 56 8.95 36.59 0.57
CA LYS A 56 8.59 35.35 1.28
C LYS A 56 9.75 34.36 1.17
N GLU A 57 10.13 33.76 2.30
CA GLU A 57 11.20 32.79 2.38
C GLU A 57 10.83 31.47 1.66
N GLN A 58 11.83 30.75 1.15
CA GLN A 58 11.61 29.43 0.56
C GLN A 58 11.00 28.50 1.63
N PRO A 59 9.85 27.86 1.36
CA PRO A 59 9.25 26.93 2.31
C PRO A 59 10.18 25.75 2.62
N ALA A 60 10.18 25.32 3.87
CA ALA A 60 10.85 24.10 4.26
C ALA A 60 10.01 22.89 3.87
N VAL A 61 10.70 21.80 3.54
CA VAL A 61 10.07 20.56 3.15
C VAL A 61 9.59 19.83 4.41
N GLY A 62 8.29 19.59 4.52
CA GLY A 62 7.67 18.88 5.64
C GLY A 62 7.62 17.36 5.44
N ASN A 63 6.86 16.70 6.31
CA ASN A 63 6.67 15.25 6.26
C ASN A 63 6.07 14.80 4.93
N ILE A 64 6.56 13.66 4.45
CA ILE A 64 5.99 12.93 3.31
C ILE A 64 4.92 12.00 3.86
N ASP A 65 3.72 12.12 3.33
CA ASP A 65 2.60 11.24 3.66
C ASP A 65 2.13 10.52 2.38
N VAL A 66 1.86 9.23 2.52
CA VAL A 66 1.37 8.37 1.44
C VAL A 66 -0.03 7.93 1.82
N SER A 67 -1.02 8.45 1.10
CA SER A 67 -2.42 8.14 1.36
C SER A 67 -3.17 7.87 0.06
N GLY A 68 -4.26 7.12 0.16
CA GLY A 68 -5.10 6.80 -0.98
C GLY A 68 -5.98 5.58 -0.75
N SER A 69 -6.94 5.40 -1.66
CA SER A 69 -7.84 4.24 -1.68
C SER A 69 -7.49 3.30 -2.83
N ILE A 70 -7.56 1.99 -2.57
CA ILE A 70 -7.48 0.94 -3.59
C ILE A 70 -8.82 0.22 -3.64
N VAL A 71 -9.40 0.12 -4.83
CA VAL A 71 -10.62 -0.65 -5.08
C VAL A 71 -10.21 -1.95 -5.76
N VAL A 72 -10.49 -3.07 -5.08
CA VAL A 72 -10.11 -4.42 -5.49
C VAL A 72 -11.36 -5.20 -5.91
N PRO A 73 -11.30 -6.01 -6.98
CA PRO A 73 -12.39 -6.93 -7.32
C PRO A 73 -12.52 -8.08 -6.30
N MET A 74 -13.74 -8.60 -6.13
CA MET A 74 -14.00 -9.79 -5.31
C MET A 74 -13.65 -11.05 -6.11
N ASP A 75 -12.37 -11.43 -6.10
CA ASP A 75 -11.84 -12.64 -6.76
C ASP A 75 -11.59 -13.78 -5.75
N GLN A 76 -11.63 -15.03 -6.21
CA GLN A 76 -11.42 -16.23 -5.39
C GLN A 76 -10.01 -16.29 -4.79
N ILE A 77 -8.99 -15.76 -5.48
CA ILE A 77 -7.59 -15.81 -5.04
C ILE A 77 -7.18 -14.44 -4.45
N GLY A 78 -7.44 -13.36 -5.19
CA GLY A 78 -6.95 -12.03 -4.84
C GLY A 78 -7.48 -11.52 -3.50
N ILE A 79 -8.75 -11.76 -3.16
CA ILE A 79 -9.36 -11.22 -1.94
C ILE A 79 -8.73 -11.82 -0.67
N GLY A 80 -8.24 -13.06 -0.73
CA GLY A 80 -7.62 -13.73 0.40
C GLY A 80 -6.36 -13.01 0.89
N PHE A 81 -5.59 -12.42 -0.04
CA PHE A 81 -4.43 -11.60 0.33
C PHE A 81 -4.85 -10.29 0.99
N TRP A 82 -5.91 -9.63 0.54
CA TRP A 82 -6.38 -8.40 1.20
C TRP A 82 -6.96 -8.67 2.59
N LEU A 83 -7.71 -9.77 2.74
CA LEU A 83 -8.23 -10.21 4.04
C LEU A 83 -7.12 -10.63 4.99
N ALA A 84 -6.07 -11.29 4.48
CA ALA A 84 -4.92 -11.65 5.28
C ALA A 84 -4.09 -10.42 5.71
N ALA A 85 -4.02 -9.37 4.90
CA ALA A 85 -3.40 -8.10 5.30
C ALA A 85 -4.18 -7.38 6.41
N MET A 86 -5.51 -7.50 6.44
CA MET A 86 -6.36 -6.85 7.45
C MET A 86 -6.48 -7.65 8.74
N PHE A 87 -6.61 -8.98 8.64
CA PHE A 87 -6.97 -9.85 9.77
C PHE A 87 -5.89 -10.88 10.11
N GLY A 88 -4.77 -10.92 9.39
CA GLY A 88 -3.76 -11.96 9.57
C GLY A 88 -4.08 -13.27 8.84
N SER A 89 -3.23 -14.28 9.04
CA SER A 89 -3.33 -15.56 8.33
C SER A 89 -4.66 -16.27 8.58
N PRO A 90 -5.38 -16.72 7.52
CA PRO A 90 -6.63 -17.46 7.71
C PRO A 90 -6.38 -18.84 8.32
N THR A 91 -7.34 -19.32 9.09
CA THR A 91 -7.43 -20.74 9.44
C THR A 91 -8.19 -21.46 8.33
N THR A 92 -7.48 -22.26 7.54
CA THR A 92 -8.06 -23.04 6.44
C THR A 92 -8.45 -24.43 6.91
N THR A 93 -9.68 -24.85 6.65
CA THR A 93 -10.17 -26.21 6.89
C THR A 93 -10.72 -26.83 5.59
N GLY A 94 -10.58 -28.15 5.46
CA GLY A 94 -10.97 -28.91 4.27
C GLY A 94 -9.77 -29.68 3.69
N SER A 95 -9.95 -30.97 3.40
CA SER A 95 -8.92 -31.80 2.73
C SER A 95 -9.05 -31.82 1.20
N SER A 96 -10.21 -31.42 0.67
CA SER A 96 -10.49 -31.22 -0.75
C SER A 96 -11.57 -30.15 -0.91
N ASP A 97 -11.67 -29.57 -2.11
CA ASP A 97 -12.66 -28.54 -2.46
C ASP A 97 -14.10 -28.97 -2.06
N PRO A 98 -14.89 -28.10 -1.38
CA PRO A 98 -14.63 -26.71 -1.02
C PRO A 98 -13.76 -26.50 0.24
N TYR A 99 -12.79 -25.59 0.15
CA TYR A 99 -12.02 -25.09 1.30
C TYR A 99 -12.79 -24.00 2.06
N THR A 100 -12.67 -24.00 3.38
CA THR A 100 -13.21 -22.94 4.24
C THR A 100 -12.07 -22.14 4.85
N HIS A 101 -12.01 -20.84 4.57
CA HIS A 101 -11.02 -19.92 5.15
C HIS A 101 -11.68 -19.02 6.18
N VAL A 102 -11.25 -19.11 7.45
CA VAL A 102 -11.75 -18.27 8.54
C VAL A 102 -10.70 -17.23 8.91
N PHE A 103 -11.04 -15.95 8.75
CA PHE A 103 -10.22 -14.82 9.18
C PHE A 103 -10.73 -14.33 10.55
N LYS A 104 -9.82 -14.11 11.51
CA LYS A 104 -10.15 -13.62 12.85
C LYS A 104 -9.27 -12.44 13.18
N VAL A 105 -9.79 -11.47 13.94
CA VAL A 105 -8.97 -10.36 14.43
C VAL A 105 -7.94 -10.91 15.43
N THR A 106 -6.66 -10.71 15.13
CA THR A 106 -5.53 -11.07 15.99
C THR A 106 -4.88 -9.82 16.59
N ASP A 107 -4.11 -9.99 17.66
CA ASP A 107 -3.38 -8.89 18.32
C ASP A 107 -2.18 -8.39 17.49
N SER A 108 -1.68 -9.24 16.58
CA SER A 108 -0.64 -8.88 15.61
C SER A 108 -1.25 -8.72 14.22
N GLN A 109 -1.04 -7.55 13.61
CA GLN A 109 -1.39 -7.31 12.21
C GLN A 109 -0.14 -7.43 11.33
N PRO A 110 -0.19 -8.19 10.23
CA PRO A 110 0.94 -8.25 9.30
C PRO A 110 1.14 -6.90 8.60
N SER A 111 2.40 -6.50 8.41
CA SER A 111 2.72 -5.34 7.57
C SER A 111 2.91 -5.74 6.12
N MET A 112 2.55 -4.83 5.22
CA MET A 112 2.53 -5.06 3.79
C MET A 112 3.24 -3.93 3.03
N ILE A 113 3.92 -4.30 1.96
CA ILE A 113 4.49 -3.40 0.97
C ILE A 113 3.59 -3.41 -0.25
N LEU A 114 3.26 -2.20 -0.72
CA LEU A 114 2.53 -1.99 -1.96
C LEU A 114 3.40 -1.21 -2.93
N GLU A 115 3.61 -1.78 -4.10
CA GLU A 115 4.31 -1.12 -5.20
C GLU A 115 3.35 -0.95 -6.36
N GLN A 116 3.23 0.29 -6.85
CA GLN A 116 2.42 0.60 -8.02
C GLN A 116 3.29 1.11 -9.15
N GLN A 117 3.27 0.38 -10.27
CA GLN A 117 3.88 0.79 -11.54
C GLN A 117 2.82 1.47 -12.42
N TYR A 118 3.22 2.43 -13.25
CA TYR A 118 2.35 3.21 -14.16
C TYR A 118 2.77 3.09 -15.63
#